data_AF-A0A809T4K9-F1
#
_entry.id   AF-A0A809T4K9-F1
#
_cell.length_a   1.000
_cell.length_b   1.000
_cell.length_c   1.000
_cell.angle_alpha   90.00
_cell.angle_beta   90.00
_cell.angle_gamma   90.00
#
_symmetry.space_group_name_H-M   'P 1'
#
loop_
_entity.id
_entity.type
_entity.pdbx_description
1 polymer ?
#
loop_
_entity_poly.entity_id
_entity_poly.type
_entity_poly.pdbx_seq_one_letter_code
_entity_poly.pdbx_strand_id
1 'polypeptide(L)' 'MKIVNLSQREEDWLDWRRQGVTATDAAILLNRSPYKTRWRLWAEKTGYAREVDLSLNPLVRRG' A
#
# COMPACT_ATOMS: atom_id res chain seq x y z
N MET A 1 -18.41 0.85 15.18
CA MET A 1 -17.14 0.53 14.48
C MET A 1 -17.46 -0.50 13.39
N LYS A 2 -17.12 -0.24 12.13
CA LYS A 2 -17.30 -1.21 11.03
C LYS A 2 -16.02 -2.04 10.94
N ILE A 3 -16.11 -3.34 11.23
CA ILE A 3 -14.98 -4.26 11.07
C ILE A 3 -15.03 -4.83 9.64
N VAL A 4 -13.94 -4.69 8.91
CA VAL A 4 -13.77 -5.26 7.57
C VAL A 4 -12.99 -6.57 7.72
N ASN A 5 -13.64 -7.69 7.43
CA ASN A 5 -13.04 -9.02 7.60
C ASN A 5 -12.45 -9.52 6.27
N LEU A 6 -11.26 -9.03 5.94
CA LEU A 6 -10.50 -9.41 4.75
C LEU A 6 -9.17 -9.99 5.17
N SER A 7 -8.80 -11.12 4.57
CA SER A 7 -7.52 -11.77 4.80
C SER A 7 -6.39 -10.99 4.15
N GLN A 8 -5.35 -10.68 4.91
CA GLN A 8 -4.17 -10.01 4.38
C GLN A 8 -3.54 -10.85 3.24
N ARG A 9 -3.04 -10.17 2.20
CA ARG A 9 -2.47 -10.72 0.95
C ARG A 9 -3.48 -11.21 -0.08
N GLU A 10 -4.75 -11.40 0.28
CA GLU A 10 -5.78 -11.71 -0.71
C GLU A 10 -6.10 -10.50 -1.59
N GLU A 11 -6.61 -10.76 -2.79
CA GLU A 11 -6.90 -9.73 -3.79
C GLU A 11 -7.91 -8.69 -3.27
N ASP A 12 -8.97 -9.14 -2.59
CA ASP A 12 -9.97 -8.25 -1.97
C ASP A 12 -9.34 -7.28 -0.94
N TRP A 13 -8.35 -7.74 -0.18
CA TRP A 13 -7.64 -6.91 0.78
C TRP A 13 -6.74 -5.88 0.09
N LEU A 14 -6.08 -6.28 -1.00
CA LEU A 14 -5.27 -5.39 -1.82
C LEU A 14 -6.14 -4.29 -2.45
N ASP A 15 -7.28 -4.66 -3.01
CA ASP A 15 -8.23 -3.73 -3.62
C ASP A 15 -8.84 -2.78 -2.60
N TRP A 16 -9.24 -3.29 -1.44
CA TRP A 16 -9.74 -2.45 -0.35
C TRP A 16 -8.69 -1.41 0.09
N ARG A 17 -7.40 -1.79 0.18
CA ARG A 17 -6.32 -0.87 0.56
C ARG A 17 -5.96 0.17 -0.50
N ARG A 18 -6.26 -0.08 -1.78
CA ARG A 18 -6.05 0.91 -2.85
C ARG A 18 -7.00 2.10 -2.72
N GLN A 19 -8.17 1.90 -2.12
CA GLN A 19 -9.23 2.90 -2.02
C GLN A 19 -8.99 3.99 -0.96
N GLY A 20 -7.95 3.88 -0.14
CA GLY A 20 -7.70 4.85 0.94
C GLY A 20 -6.24 4.99 1.35
N VAL A 21 -5.99 5.91 2.27
CA VAL A 21 -4.67 6.10 2.90
C VAL A 21 -4.49 5.05 4.00
N THR A 22 -3.38 4.33 3.94
CA THR A 22 -3.03 3.30 4.91
C THR A 22 -2.00 3.80 5.92
N ALA A 23 -1.75 3.05 6.99
CA ALA A 23 -0.73 3.41 7.97
C ALA A 23 0.67 3.58 7.36
N THR A 24 1.03 2.75 6.37
CA THR A 24 2.32 2.84 5.66
C THR A 24 2.43 4.10 4.82
N ASP A 25 1.31 4.59 4.28
CA ASP A 25 1.27 5.81 3.46
C ASP A 25 1.57 7.05 4.30
N ALA A 26 1.30 7.02 5.61
CA ALA A 26 1.58 8.14 6.52
C ALA A 26 3.06 8.53 6.53
N ALA A 27 4.00 7.58 6.52
CA ALA A 27 5.42 7.88 6.48
C ALA A 27 5.84 8.61 5.18
N ILE A 28 5.18 8.27 4.06
CA ILE A 28 5.41 8.92 2.76
C ILE A 28 4.81 10.33 2.76
N LEU A 29 3.58 10.48 3.25
CA LEU A 29 2.90 11.77 3.37
C LEU A 29 3.66 12.72 4.30
N LEU A 30 4.26 12.23 5.38
CA LEU A 30 5.10 13.02 6.28
C LEU A 30 6.52 13.26 5.73
N ASN A 31 6.82 12.83 4.51
CA ASN A 31 8.12 12.96 3.85
C ASN A 31 9.26 12.32 4.67
N ARG A 32 8.97 11.19 5.32
CA ARG A 32 9.90 10.40 6.15
C ARG A 32 10.28 9.06 5.52
N SER A 33 9.67 8.68 4.41
CA SER A 33 10.00 7.44 3.71
C SER A 33 11.24 7.61 2.83
N PRO A 34 12.28 6.75 2.94
CA PRO A 34 13.40 6.74 2.01
C PRO A 34 13.07 6.01 0.70
N TYR A 35 11.93 5.30 0.63
CA TYR A 35 11.61 4.39 -0.47
C TYR A 35 10.64 4.97 -1.48
N LYS A 36 9.79 5.92 -1.09
CA LYS A 36 8.72 6.44 -1.94
C LYS A 36 8.46 7.92 -1.66
N THR A 37 8.26 8.69 -2.73
CA THR A 37 7.89 10.10 -2.66
C THR A 37 6.37 10.29 -2.60
N ARG A 38 5.91 11.48 -2.17
CA ARG A 38 4.48 11.84 -2.18
C ARG A 38 3.88 11.74 -3.59
N TRP A 39 4.61 12.16 -4.61
CA TRP A 39 4.17 12.05 -6.00
C TRP A 39 3.95 10.61 -6.42
N ARG A 40 4.90 9.72 -6.08
CA ARG A 40 4.78 8.29 -6.41
C ARG A 40 3.58 7.64 -5.70
N LEU A 41 3.34 7.99 -4.44
CA LEU A 41 2.14 7.54 -3.72
C LEU A 41 0.85 8.02 -4.38
N TRP A 42 0.76 9.31 -4.74
CA TRP A 42 -0.40 9.84 -5.45
C TRP A 42 -0.64 9.13 -6.78
N ALA A 43 0.42 8.89 -7.55
CA ALA A 43 0.33 8.22 -8.85
C ALA A 43 -0.22 6.79 -8.72
N GLU A 44 0.19 6.05 -7.68
CA GLU A 44 -0.33 4.71 -7.40
C GLU A 44 -1.79 4.73 -6.95
N LYS A 45 -2.16 5.62 -6.01
CA LYS A 45 -3.52 5.73 -5.49
C LYS A 45 -4.56 6.22 -6.50
N THR A 46 -4.12 6.97 -7.51
CA THR A 46 -4.98 7.46 -8.59
C THR A 46 -5.00 6.54 -9.82
N GLY A 47 -4.25 5.43 -9.79
CA GLY A 47 -4.13 4.52 -10.93
C GLY A 47 -3.27 5.05 -12.08
N TYR A 48 -2.61 6.20 -11.91
CA TYR A 48 -1.67 6.74 -12.89
C TYR A 48 -0.41 5.87 -13.05
N ALA A 49 0.00 5.18 -11.97
CA ALA A 49 1.11 4.24 -11.98
C ALA A 49 0.73 2.94 -11.28
N ARG A 50 1.27 1.81 -11.78
CA ARG A 50 1.12 0.52 -11.09
C ARG A 50 2.04 0.46 -9.87
N GLU A 51 1.54 -0.13 -8.78
CA GLU A 51 2.35 -0.46 -7.61
C GLU A 51 3.43 -1.50 -7.96
N VAL A 52 4.51 -1.51 -7.17
CA VAL A 52 5.56 -2.52 -7.32
C VAL A 52 5.04 -3.86 -6.80
N ASP A 53 5.19 -4.92 -7.59
CA ASP A 53 4.90 -6.27 -7.11
C ASP A 53 5.97 -6.69 -6.09
N LEU A 54 5.51 -6.95 -4.87
CA LEU A 54 6.34 -7.40 -3.75
C LEU A 54 6.16 -8.88 -3.42
N SER A 55 5.42 -9.63 -4.24
CA SER A 55 5.11 -11.06 -4.04
C SER A 55 6.37 -11.94 -3.90
N LEU A 56 7.49 -11.53 -4.51
CA LEU A 56 8.77 -12.23 -4.45
C LEU A 56 9.74 -11.68 -3.38
N ASN A 57 9.38 -10.59 -2.68
CA ASN A 57 10.27 -9.99 -1.69
C ASN A 57 10.38 -10.89 -0.45
N PRO A 58 11.59 -11.37 -0.08
CA PRO A 58 11.75 -12.29 1.04
C PRO A 58 11.36 -11.69 2.39
N LEU A 59 11.47 -10.36 2.56
CA LEU A 59 11.06 -9.67 3.79
C LEU A 59 9.54 -9.65 3.92
N VAL A 60 8.81 -9.50 2.80
CA VAL A 60 7.33 -9.51 2.78
C VAL A 60 6.79 -10.92 2.98
N ARG A 61 7.46 -11.95 2.46
CA ARG A 61 7.06 -13.37 2.65
C ARG A 61 7.26 -13.89 4.06
N ARG A 62 8.28 -13.39 4.77
CA ARG A 62 8.61 -13.81 6.14
C ARG A 62 7.76 -13.15 7.22
N GLY A 63 7.23 -11.94 6.95
CA GLY A 63 6.27 -11.27 7.83
C GLY A 63 4.91 -11.94 7.84
#